data_AF-A0A9W6I5C9-F1
#
_entry.id   AF-A0A9W6I5C9-F1
#
_cell.length_a   1.000
_cell.length_b   1.000
_cell.length_c   1.000
_cell.angle_alpha   90.00
_cell.angle_beta   90.00
_cell.angle_gamma   90.00
#
_symmetry.space_group_name_H-M   'P 1'
#
loop_
_entity.id
_entity.type
_entity.pdbx_description
1 polymer ?
#
loop_
_entity_poly.entity_id
_entity_poly.type
_entity_poly.pdbx_seq_one_letter_code
_entity_poly.pdbx_strand_id
1 'polypeptide(L)'
;MRLDDDIRRTIAEDGKIIAVAEEFSNTGEEYEYEYVVIDTGERDGDAAVRRQMDRIKATGWGSVGSEIVDGVGILSSSALNARANVETLEAFLGKWGNGEGIYPEQRAAQKIEAQVPSPGSLVLVTLTSME
;
A
#
# COMPACT_ATOMS: atom_id res chain seq x y z
N MET A 1 14.01 -3.53 8.62
CA MET A 1 14.32 -2.11 8.86
C MET A 1 12.99 -1.41 8.89
N ARG A 2 12.56 -0.90 10.05
CA ARG A 2 11.26 -0.24 10.16
C ARG A 2 11.24 0.95 9.23
N LEU A 3 10.26 1.02 8.33
CA LEU A 3 10.05 2.21 7.49
C LEU A 3 9.82 3.40 8.43
N ASP A 4 10.58 4.46 8.22
CA ASP A 4 10.52 5.67 9.04
C ASP A 4 9.08 6.23 9.04
N ASP A 5 8.61 6.73 10.18
CA ASP A 5 7.29 7.35 10.31
C ASP A 5 7.13 8.52 9.30
N ASP A 6 8.25 9.12 8.90
CA ASP A 6 8.31 10.14 7.86
C ASP A 6 7.90 9.62 6.47
N ILE A 7 8.14 8.35 6.15
CA ILE A 7 7.71 7.73 4.89
C ILE A 7 6.18 7.61 4.85
N ARG A 8 5.57 7.15 5.95
CA ARG A 8 4.11 7.10 6.09
C ARG A 8 3.46 8.47 5.96
N ARG A 9 4.04 9.49 6.60
CA ARG A 9 3.54 10.87 6.49
C ARG A 9 3.63 11.39 5.07
N THR A 10 4.74 11.09 4.39
CA THR A 10 4.99 11.47 2.99
C THR A 10 3.97 10.81 2.05
N ILE A 11 3.62 9.55 2.29
CA ILE A 11 2.65 8.84 1.45
C ILE A 11 1.23 9.29 1.75
N ALA A 12 0.91 9.59 3.00
CA ALA A 12 -0.44 10.03 3.36
C ALA A 12 -0.81 11.35 2.65
N GLU A 13 0.07 12.35 2.59
CA GLU A 13 -0.12 13.64 1.85
C GLU A 13 -1.59 14.15 1.97
N ASP A 14 -2.02 14.40 3.21
CA ASP A 14 -3.38 14.82 3.62
C ASP A 14 -4.51 13.78 3.48
N GLY A 15 -4.22 12.59 2.96
CA GLY A 15 -5.08 11.42 3.06
C GLY A 15 -5.22 10.92 4.50
N LYS A 16 -6.40 10.41 4.84
CA LYS A 16 -6.64 9.85 6.18
C LYS A 16 -6.21 8.40 6.20
N ILE A 17 -5.19 8.08 6.99
CA ILE A 17 -4.82 6.69 7.29
C ILE A 17 -5.96 6.06 8.10
N ILE A 18 -6.51 4.97 7.58
CA ILE A 18 -7.63 4.22 8.18
C ILE A 18 -7.12 3.02 8.97
N ALA A 19 -6.15 2.30 8.41
CA ALA A 19 -5.56 1.12 9.01
C ALA A 19 -4.10 0.97 8.58
N VAL A 20 -3.30 0.34 9.43
CA VAL A 20 -1.92 -0.07 9.13
C VAL A 20 -1.75 -1.52 9.56
N ALA A 21 -1.09 -2.32 8.74
CA ALA A 21 -0.63 -3.65 9.11
C ALA A 21 0.86 -3.81 8.75
N GLU A 22 1.66 -4.20 9.74
CA GLU A 22 3.07 -4.57 9.57
C GLU A 22 3.17 -6.10 9.49
N GLU A 23 3.93 -6.62 8.53
CA GLU A 23 4.18 -8.05 8.32
C GLU A 23 5.62 -8.35 7.91
N PHE A 24 6.08 -9.57 8.21
CA PHE A 24 7.40 -10.05 7.83
C PHE A 24 7.32 -11.15 6.78
N SER A 25 8.31 -11.18 5.88
CA SER A 25 8.50 -12.27 4.92
C SER A 25 8.62 -13.63 5.63
N ASN A 26 8.28 -14.71 4.91
CA ASN A 26 8.33 -16.07 5.45
C ASN A 26 9.73 -16.73 5.34
N THR A 27 10.65 -16.17 4.56
CA THR A 27 11.84 -16.88 4.05
C THR A 27 13.16 -16.55 4.75
N GLY A 28 13.12 -15.88 5.90
CA GLY A 28 14.31 -15.62 6.73
C GLY A 28 15.15 -14.40 6.30
N GLU A 29 14.89 -13.83 5.12
CA GLU A 29 15.25 -12.44 4.80
C GLU A 29 14.14 -11.54 5.36
N GLU A 30 14.46 -10.72 6.36
CA GLU A 30 13.49 -9.88 7.08
C GLU A 30 13.04 -8.68 6.23
N TYR A 31 12.39 -8.95 5.09
CA TYR A 31 11.61 -7.93 4.41
C TYR A 31 10.37 -7.62 5.26
N GLU A 32 10.33 -6.38 5.71
CA GLU A 32 9.21 -5.80 6.42
C GLU A 32 8.29 -5.14 5.40
N TYR A 33 7.06 -5.64 5.35
CA TYR A 33 5.99 -5.10 4.54
C TYR A 33 5.14 -4.21 5.44
N GLU A 34 4.89 -3.00 5.00
CA GLU A 34 3.92 -2.12 5.63
C GLU A 34 2.74 -1.87 4.70
N TYR A 35 1.54 -2.21 5.15
CA TYR A 35 0.29 -2.09 4.42
C TYR A 35 -0.51 -0.94 5.00
N VAL A 36 -0.64 0.15 4.25
CA VAL A 36 -1.28 1.39 4.71
C VAL A 36 -2.57 1.62 3.93
N VAL A 37 -3.70 1.62 4.63
CA VAL A 37 -5.01 1.91 4.04
C VAL A 37 -5.28 3.39 4.17
N ILE A 38 -5.60 4.03 3.04
CA ILE A 38 -5.78 5.47 2.93
C ILE A 38 -7.15 5.77 2.33
N ASP A 39 -7.88 6.67 2.98
CA ASP A 39 -9.03 7.35 2.40
C ASP A 39 -8.55 8.62 1.67
N THR A 40 -8.74 8.64 0.37
CA THR A 40 -8.36 9.76 -0.51
C THR A 40 -9.47 10.79 -0.67
N GLY A 41 -10.68 10.50 -0.18
CA GLY A 41 -11.91 11.26 -0.40
C GLY A 41 -12.57 11.02 -1.75
N GLU A 42 -11.97 10.19 -2.61
CA GLU A 42 -12.55 9.77 -3.88
C GLU A 42 -13.65 8.73 -3.68
N ARG A 43 -14.60 8.66 -4.62
CA ARG A 43 -15.67 7.65 -4.63
C ARG A 43 -15.43 6.50 -5.61
N ASP A 44 -14.56 6.75 -6.59
CA ASP A 44 -14.18 5.79 -7.62
C ASP A 44 -12.79 5.24 -7.27
N GLY A 45 -12.64 3.91 -7.23
CA GLY A 45 -11.41 3.25 -6.81
C GLY A 45 -10.22 3.57 -7.72
N ASP A 46 -10.43 3.62 -9.02
CA ASP A 46 -9.37 3.94 -9.98
C ASP A 46 -8.93 5.40 -9.87
N ALA A 47 -9.87 6.32 -9.69
CA ALA A 47 -9.58 7.72 -9.39
C ALA A 47 -8.82 7.87 -8.07
N ALA A 48 -9.20 7.10 -7.05
CA ALA A 48 -8.52 7.06 -5.76
C ALA A 48 -7.05 6.62 -5.91
N VAL A 49 -6.79 5.55 -6.66
CA VAL A 49 -5.43 5.05 -6.95
C VAL A 49 -4.62 6.10 -7.70
N ARG A 50 -5.14 6.66 -8.80
CA ARG A 50 -4.43 7.69 -9.59
C ARG A 50 -4.10 8.91 -8.73
N ARG A 51 -5.06 9.41 -7.95
CA ARG A 51 -4.84 10.54 -7.04
C ARG A 51 -3.77 10.23 -5.99
N GLN A 52 -3.81 9.03 -5.42
CA GLN A 52 -2.81 8.62 -4.43
C GLN A 52 -1.41 8.50 -5.04
N MET A 53 -1.31 7.97 -6.26
CA MET A 53 -0.05 7.92 -6.98
C MET A 53 0.51 9.33 -7.28
N ASP A 54 -0.33 10.25 -7.74
CA ASP A 54 0.09 11.62 -8.06
C ASP A 54 0.61 12.36 -6.83
N ARG A 55 0.00 12.14 -5.66
CA ARG A 55 0.50 12.63 -4.37
C ARG A 55 1.89 12.08 -4.05
N ILE A 56 2.06 10.76 -4.09
CA ILE A 56 3.35 10.14 -3.80
C ILE A 56 4.43 10.65 -4.77
N LYS A 57 4.13 10.80 -6.06
CA LYS A 57 5.05 11.37 -7.05
C LYS A 57 5.44 12.82 -6.75
N ALA A 58 4.51 13.64 -6.25
CA ALA A 58 4.79 15.02 -5.87
C ALA A 58 5.88 15.13 -4.77
N THR A 59 6.07 14.08 -3.99
CA THR A 59 7.12 13.98 -2.96
C THR A 59 8.47 13.47 -3.48
N GLY A 60 8.61 13.29 -4.80
CA GLY A 60 9.86 12.91 -5.45
C GLY A 60 10.02 11.42 -5.76
N TRP A 61 8.96 10.62 -5.63
CA TRP A 61 8.96 9.22 -6.07
C TRP A 61 8.81 9.11 -7.58
N GLY A 62 9.47 8.14 -8.19
CA GLY A 62 9.40 7.84 -9.63
C GLY A 62 8.51 6.64 -9.93
N SER A 63 7.91 6.61 -11.12
CA SER A 63 7.18 5.44 -11.63
C SER A 63 8.12 4.33 -12.05
N VAL A 64 7.77 3.08 -11.72
CA VAL A 64 8.48 1.89 -12.20
C VAL A 64 7.67 1.27 -13.35
N GLY A 65 8.10 1.52 -14.59
CA GLY A 65 7.44 0.99 -15.78
C GLY A 65 6.20 1.78 -16.21
N SER A 66 5.23 1.09 -16.83
CA SER A 66 3.93 1.68 -17.19
C SER A 66 3.14 2.05 -15.92
N GLU A 67 2.38 3.14 -16.00
CA GLU A 67 1.82 3.82 -14.84
C GLU A 67 0.95 2.93 -13.94
N ILE A 68 0.11 2.06 -14.51
CA ILE A 68 -0.69 1.07 -13.77
C ILE A 68 -0.69 -0.24 -14.56
N VAL A 69 -0.37 -1.35 -13.91
CA VAL A 69 -0.40 -2.72 -14.48
C VAL A 69 -1.30 -3.57 -13.61
N ASP A 70 -2.29 -4.22 -14.21
CA ASP A 70 -3.28 -5.07 -13.51
C ASP A 70 -3.94 -4.38 -12.30
N GLY A 71 -4.22 -3.07 -12.42
CA GLY A 71 -4.83 -2.27 -11.34
C GLY A 71 -3.85 -1.82 -10.25
N VAL A 72 -2.56 -2.13 -10.38
CA VAL A 72 -1.51 -1.78 -9.42
C VAL A 72 -0.57 -0.73 -10.02
N GLY A 73 -0.46 0.40 -9.35
CA GLY A 73 0.55 1.42 -9.61
C GLY A 73 1.83 1.14 -8.83
N ILE A 74 3.00 1.20 -9.48
CA ILE A 74 4.28 0.90 -8.84
C ILE A 74 5.16 2.14 -8.85
N LEU A 75 5.61 2.55 -7.67
CA LEU A 75 6.48 3.69 -7.45
C LEU A 75 7.73 3.28 -6.68
N SER A 76 8.84 3.96 -6.91
CA SER A 76 10.06 3.79 -6.11
C SER A 76 10.72 5.13 -5.78
N SER A 77 11.44 5.15 -4.67
CA SER A 77 12.27 6.27 -4.25
C SER A 77 13.67 5.76 -3.91
N SER A 78 14.65 6.09 -4.75
CA SER A 78 16.06 5.77 -4.46
C SER A 78 16.57 6.55 -3.23
N ALA A 79 16.03 7.74 -2.97
CA ALA A 79 16.41 8.54 -1.80
C ALA A 79 15.96 7.89 -0.48
N LEU A 80 14.79 7.25 -0.48
CA LEU A 80 14.23 6.55 0.69
C LEU A 80 14.55 5.05 0.68
N ASN A 81 15.23 4.57 -0.36
CA ASN A 81 15.48 3.16 -0.62
C ASN A 81 14.21 2.29 -0.46
N ALA A 82 13.09 2.76 -1.00
CA ALA A 82 11.78 2.16 -0.80
C ALA A 82 10.98 2.02 -2.09
N ARG A 83 10.10 1.02 -2.12
CA ARG A 83 9.12 0.77 -3.17
C ARG A 83 7.71 0.79 -2.59
N ALA A 84 6.79 1.39 -3.33
CA ALA A 84 5.37 1.49 -3.01
C ALA A 84 4.55 0.86 -4.13
N ASN A 85 3.67 -0.08 -3.77
CA ASN A 85 2.64 -0.60 -4.67
C ASN A 85 1.30 -0.01 -4.22
N VAL A 86 0.56 0.58 -5.15
CA VAL A 86 -0.69 1.30 -4.89
C VAL A 86 -1.81 0.62 -5.65
N GLU A 87 -2.83 0.13 -4.96
CA GLU A 87 -3.99 -0.53 -5.54
C GLU A 87 -5.26 -0.23 -4.74
N THR A 88 -6.43 -0.59 -5.25
CA THR A 88 -7.67 -0.47 -4.47
C THR A 88 -7.66 -1.50 -3.33
N LEU A 89 -8.18 -1.12 -2.16
CA LEU A 89 -8.31 -2.06 -1.05
C LEU A 89 -9.18 -3.26 -1.44
N GLU A 90 -10.24 -3.03 -2.23
CA GLU A 90 -11.11 -4.10 -2.71
C GLU A 90 -10.36 -5.14 -3.56
N ALA A 91 -9.48 -4.72 -4.47
CA ALA A 91 -8.68 -5.64 -5.28
C ALA A 91 -7.74 -6.48 -4.41
N PHE A 92 -7.06 -5.83 -3.45
CA PHE A 92 -6.16 -6.52 -2.53
C PHE A 92 -6.90 -7.57 -1.68
N LEU A 93 -8.03 -7.20 -1.08
CA LEU A 93 -8.83 -8.11 -0.26
C LEU A 93 -9.45 -9.23 -1.10
N GLY A 94 -9.92 -8.93 -2.31
CA GLY A 94 -10.40 -9.95 -3.24
C GLY A 94 -9.33 -11.00 -3.58
N LYS A 95 -8.06 -10.60 -3.65
CA LYS A 95 -6.92 -11.47 -3.92
C LYS A 95 -6.44 -12.25 -2.69
N TRP A 96 -6.41 -11.60 -1.51
CA TRP A 96 -5.67 -12.11 -0.34
C TRP A 96 -6.52 -12.40 0.91
N GLY A 97 -7.76 -11.89 0.98
CA GLY A 97 -8.62 -12.01 2.17
C GLY A 97 -9.06 -13.44 2.51
N ASN A 98 -9.17 -14.34 1.51
CA ASN A 98 -9.68 -15.69 1.69
C ASN A 98 -8.60 -16.75 2.04
N GLY A 99 -7.40 -16.34 2.44
CA GLY A 99 -6.26 -17.25 2.66
C GLY A 99 -6.10 -17.76 4.10
N GLU A 100 -5.31 -18.83 4.28
CA GLU A 100 -4.95 -19.39 5.59
C GLU A 100 -3.94 -18.55 6.39
N GLY A 101 -3.58 -17.35 5.92
CA GLY A 101 -2.59 -16.48 6.59
C GLY A 101 -1.15 -16.99 6.44
N ILE A 102 -0.87 -17.79 5.42
CA ILE A 102 0.48 -18.32 5.17
C ILE A 102 1.37 -17.20 4.64
N TYR A 103 0.87 -16.37 3.72
CA TYR A 103 1.61 -15.26 3.15
C TYR A 103 1.43 -13.96 3.94
N PRO A 104 2.44 -13.06 3.97
CA PRO A 104 2.33 -11.73 4.58
C PRO A 104 1.06 -10.99 4.16
N GLU A 105 0.75 -11.00 2.87
CA GLU A 105 -0.41 -10.31 2.29
C GLU A 105 -1.73 -10.86 2.85
N GLN A 106 -1.82 -12.17 3.08
CA GLN A 106 -3.02 -12.79 3.65
C GLN A 106 -3.22 -12.39 5.10
N ARG A 107 -2.15 -12.36 5.90
CA ARG A 107 -2.21 -11.92 7.30
C ARG A 107 -2.55 -10.43 7.40
N ALA A 108 -1.96 -9.61 6.53
CA ALA A 108 -2.29 -8.20 6.42
C ALA A 108 -3.75 -7.98 6.02
N ALA A 109 -4.26 -8.72 5.03
CA ALA A 109 -5.66 -8.65 4.61
C ALA A 109 -6.62 -8.96 5.77
N GLN A 110 -6.37 -10.04 6.52
CA GLN A 110 -7.19 -10.40 7.69
C GLN A 110 -7.16 -9.31 8.78
N LYS A 111 -5.99 -8.72 9.06
CA LYS A 111 -5.85 -7.60 10.01
C LYS A 111 -6.61 -6.36 9.54
N ILE A 112 -6.57 -6.07 8.24
CA ILE A 112 -7.21 -4.89 7.64
C ILE A 112 -8.73 -5.06 7.58
N GLU A 113 -9.24 -6.21 7.16
CA GLU A 113 -10.69 -6.51 7.10
C GLU A 113 -11.37 -6.33 8.46
N ALA A 114 -10.70 -6.71 9.55
CA ALA A 114 -11.22 -6.52 10.90
C ALA A 114 -11.35 -5.03 11.31
N GLN A 115 -10.61 -4.13 10.65
CA GLN A 115 -10.56 -2.70 10.97
C GLN A 115 -11.37 -1.84 10.00
N VAL A 116 -11.69 -2.36 8.80
CA VAL A 116 -12.23 -1.57 7.69
C VAL A 116 -13.57 -2.15 7.20
N PRO A 117 -14.72 -1.57 7.61
CA PRO A 117 -16.05 -2.14 7.30
C PRO A 117 -16.56 -1.80 5.89
N SER A 118 -15.90 -0.93 5.11
CA SER A 118 -16.33 -0.58 3.75
C SER A 118 -15.12 -0.24 2.87
N PRO A 119 -14.69 -1.17 1.99
CA PRO A 119 -13.43 -1.01 1.24
C PRO A 119 -13.55 -0.27 -0.09
N GLY A 120 -14.77 -0.05 -0.62
CA GLY A 120 -15.01 0.24 -2.05
C GLY A 120 -14.35 1.49 -2.65
N SER A 121 -13.87 2.43 -1.83
CA SER A 121 -13.15 3.62 -2.32
C SER A 121 -11.81 3.86 -1.62
N LEU A 122 -11.36 2.90 -0.82
CA LEU A 122 -10.10 3.00 -0.09
C LEU A 122 -8.94 2.50 -0.95
N VAL A 123 -7.79 3.12 -0.75
CA VAL A 123 -6.55 2.75 -1.42
C VAL A 123 -5.67 2.01 -0.43
N LEU A 124 -5.02 0.96 -0.89
CA LEU A 124 -3.93 0.31 -0.18
C LEU A 124 -2.60 0.74 -0.78
N VAL A 125 -1.68 1.17 0.08
CA VAL A 125 -0.27 1.35 -0.27
C VAL A 125 0.53 0.29 0.48
N THR A 126 1.18 -0.60 -0.27
CA THR A 126 2.12 -1.58 0.27
C THR A 126 3.53 -1.05 0.11
N LEU A 127 4.27 -0.95 1.21
CA LEU A 127 5.64 -0.46 1.27
C LEU A 127 6.61 -1.57 1.55
N THR A 128 7.77 -1.48 0.90
CA THR A 128 8.89 -2.41 1.03
C THR A 128 10.20 -1.66 0.92
N SER A 129 11.22 -2.08 1.66
CA SER A 129 12.59 -1.63 1.43
C SER A 129 13.08 -2.21 0.10
N MET A 130 13.79 -1.39 -0.69
CA MET A 130 14.62 -1.89 -1.78
C MET A 130 15.97 -2.26 -1.15
N GLU A 131 16.56 -3.40 -1.48
CA GLU A 131 17.92 -3.75 -1.05
C GLU A 131 18.96 -3.29 -2.09
#